data_AF-A0AAU0P9P5-F1
#
_entry.id   AF-A0AAU0P9P5-F1
#
_cell.length_a   1.000
_cell.length_b   1.000
_cell.length_c   1.000
_cell.angle_alpha   90.00
_cell.angle_beta   90.00
_cell.angle_gamma   90.00
#
_symmetry.space_group_name_H-M   'P 1'
#
loop_
_entity.id
_entity.type
_entity.pdbx_description
1 polymer ?
#
loop_
_entity_poly.entity_id
_entity_poly.type
_entity_poly.pdbx_seq_one_letter_code
_entity_poly.pdbx_strand_id
1 'polypeptide(L)' 'MLIKVIAVVLAGFVVYLLFFKNKRVDGVKKNDKLISDEMVECPTCSTFVSSKEAIVSSGKFFCSKDCLNNKKA' A
#
# COMPACT_ATOMS: atom_id res chain seq x y z
N MET A 1 41.56 8.22 -27.64
CA MET A 1 41.53 8.41 -26.17
C MET A 1 40.15 8.87 -25.68
N LEU A 2 39.49 9.81 -26.37
CA LEU A 2 38.14 10.28 -26.03
C LEU A 2 37.04 9.19 -26.04
N ILE A 3 37.01 8.32 -27.06
CA ILE A 3 35.99 7.27 -27.22
C ILE A 3 36.02 6.25 -26.06
N LYS A 4 37.23 5.92 -25.58
CA LYS A 4 37.41 5.02 -24.43
C LYS A 4 36.84 5.63 -23.14
N VAL A 5 37.00 6.94 -22.95
CA VAL A 5 36.45 7.66 -21.79
C VAL A 5 34.92 7.68 -21.84
N ILE A 6 34.33 7.94 -23.01
CA ILE A 6 32.87 7.95 -23.20
C ILE A 6 32.27 6.56 -22.90
N ALA A 7 32.93 5.49 -23.35
CA ALA A 7 32.48 4.13 -23.10
C ALA A 7 32.48 3.77 -21.60
N VAL A 8 33.49 4.22 -20.85
CA VAL A 8 33.56 3.99 -19.39
C VAL A 8 32.48 4.80 -18.65
N VAL A 9 32.22 6.04 -19.06
CA VAL A 9 31.17 6.89 -18.46
C VAL A 9 29.78 6.29 -18.72
N LEU A 10 29.50 5.83 -19.94
CA LEU A 10 28.24 5.16 -20.28
C LEU A 10 28.04 3.87 -19.49
N ALA A 11 29.07 3.02 -19.39
CA ALA A 11 29.00 1.80 -18.60
C ALA A 11 28.74 2.09 -17.11
N GLY A 12 29.43 3.08 -16.54
CA GLY A 12 29.20 3.51 -15.15
C GLY A 12 27.79 4.07 -14.93
N PHE A 13 27.26 4.84 -15.90
CA PHE A 13 25.90 5.39 -15.84
C PHE A 13 24.83 4.30 -15.89
N VAL A 14 25.01 3.27 -16.71
CA VAL A 14 24.08 2.12 -16.79
C VAL A 14 24.08 1.34 -15.46
N VAL A 15 25.24 1.07 -14.87
CA VAL A 15 25.33 0.42 -13.55
C VAL A 15 24.67 1.28 -12.48
N TYR A 16 24.91 2.59 -12.46
CA TYR A 16 24.25 3.52 -11.54
C TYR A 16 22.72 3.48 -11.69
N LEU A 17 22.19 3.53 -12.92
CA LEU A 17 20.76 3.43 -13.16
C LEU A 17 20.18 2.09 -12.67
N LEU A 18 20.86 0.96 -12.90
CA LEU A 18 20.39 -0.35 -12.42
C LEU A 18 20.35 -0.42 -10.88
N PHE A 19 21.39 0.07 -10.21
CA PHE A 19 21.44 0.09 -8.74
C PHE A 19 20.49 1.11 -8.10
N PHE A 20 20.24 2.25 -8.76
CA PHE A 20 19.37 3.31 -8.24
C PHE A 20 17.89 3.09 -8.58
N LYS A 21 17.59 2.44 -9.71
CA LYS A 21 16.22 2.08 -10.11
C LYS A 21 15.63 0.98 -9.22
N ASN A 22 16.46 0.08 -8.69
CA ASN A 22 16.04 -0.89 -7.69
C ASN A 22 15.86 -0.31 -6.27
N LYS A 23 16.26 0.94 -6.00
CA LYS A 23 16.01 1.60 -4.71
C LYS A 23 14.65 2.31 -4.64
N ARG A 24 13.79 2.17 -5.65
CA ARG A 24 12.43 2.75 -5.67
C ARG A 24 11.34 1.69 -5.83
N VAL A 25 11.37 0.67 -5.00
CA VAL A 25 10.17 -0.12 -4.69
C VAL A 25 9.91 -0.18 -3.18
N ASP A 26 10.16 0.92 -2.48
CA ASP A 26 9.52 1.19 -1.18
C ASP A 26 8.87 2.58 -1.23
N GLY A 27 8.22 2.84 -2.36
CA GLY A 27 7.33 3.97 -2.60
C GLY A 27 5.87 3.59 -2.48
N VAL A 28 5.54 2.46 -1.83
CA VAL A 28 4.26 2.42 -1.12
C VAL A 28 4.46 3.44 -0.02
N LYS A 29 3.93 4.65 -0.25
CA LYS A 29 3.55 5.56 0.83
C LYS A 29 2.84 4.68 1.87
N LYS A 30 3.57 4.21 2.88
CA LYS A 30 2.98 3.99 4.19
C LYS A 30 2.54 5.38 4.55
N ASN A 31 1.29 5.68 4.19
CA ASN A 31 0.60 6.82 4.69
C ASN A 31 0.65 6.62 6.21
N ASP A 32 1.59 7.28 6.88
CA ASP A 32 1.64 7.39 8.35
C ASP A 32 0.39 8.09 8.91
N LYS A 33 -0.65 8.30 8.08
CA LYS A 33 -2.04 8.50 8.49
C LYS A 33 -2.74 7.21 8.92
N LEU A 34 -2.09 6.04 8.81
CA LEU A 34 -2.63 4.79 9.35
C LEU A 34 -2.63 4.76 10.89
N ILE A 35 -2.18 5.79 11.62
CA ILE A 35 -2.35 5.85 13.09
C ILE A 35 -3.54 6.76 13.47
N SER A 36 -4.43 7.09 12.52
CA SER A 36 -5.80 7.41 12.93
C SER A 36 -6.57 6.10 12.91
N ASP A 37 -6.86 5.55 14.09
CA ASP A 37 -7.87 4.53 14.29
C ASP A 37 -9.24 5.12 13.92
N GLU A 38 -9.47 5.29 12.62
CA GLU A 38 -10.77 5.69 12.11
C GLU A 38 -11.71 4.52 12.35
N MET A 39 -12.50 4.66 13.41
CA MET A 39 -13.50 3.70 13.82
C MET A 39 -14.72 3.86 12.90
N VAL A 40 -15.03 2.80 12.18
CA VAL A 40 -16.15 2.76 11.24
C VAL A 40 -17.27 1.90 11.82
N GLU A 41 -18.50 2.36 11.69
CA GLU A 41 -19.67 1.63 12.17
C GLU A 41 -20.00 0.46 11.24
N CYS A 42 -20.18 -0.73 11.81
CA CYS A 42 -20.66 -1.86 11.04
C CYS A 42 -22.17 -1.74 10.76
N PRO A 43 -22.62 -1.83 9.49
CA PRO A 43 -24.03 -1.65 9.11
C PRO A 43 -24.97 -2.75 9.63
N THR A 44 -24.44 -3.85 10.17
CA THR A 44 -25.21 -5.01 10.62
C THR A 44 -25.35 -5.06 12.14
N CYS A 45 -24.27 -4.75 12.86
CA CYS A 45 -24.15 -4.89 14.31
C CYS A 45 -24.03 -3.54 15.03
N SER A 46 -23.92 -2.42 14.30
CA SER A 46 -23.64 -1.07 14.82
C SER A 46 -22.45 -0.97 15.77
N THR A 47 -21.55 -1.97 15.74
CA THR A 47 -20.32 -1.92 16.50
C THR A 47 -19.28 -1.12 15.72
N PHE A 48 -18.47 -0.37 16.46
CA PHE A 48 -17.36 0.38 15.91
C PHE A 48 -16.15 -0.55 15.76
N VAL A 49 -15.71 -0.75 14.53
CA VAL A 49 -14.53 -1.54 14.20
C VAL A 49 -13.46 -0.65 13.60
N SER A 50 -12.19 -0.91 13.92
CA SER A 50 -11.08 -0.18 13.29
C SER A 50 -11.07 -0.48 11.79
N SER A 51 -10.97 0.55 10.96
CA SER A 51 -10.86 0.42 9.50
C SER A 51 -9.75 -0.53 9.04
N LYS A 52 -8.73 -0.77 9.87
CA LYS A 52 -7.66 -1.75 9.62
C LYS A 52 -8.03 -3.20 9.90
N GLU A 53 -8.89 -3.43 10.88
CA GLU A 53 -9.28 -4.78 11.35
C GLU A 53 -10.63 -5.22 10.76
N ALA A 54 -11.38 -4.27 10.24
CA ALA A 54 -12.68 -4.49 9.63
C ALA A 54 -12.58 -5.28 8.31
N ILE A 55 -13.55 -6.16 8.10
CA ILE A 55 -13.67 -6.90 6.85
C ILE A 55 -14.41 -6.01 5.84
N VAL A 56 -13.73 -5.61 4.77
CA VAL A 56 -14.32 -4.76 3.71
C VAL A 56 -15.04 -5.62 2.68
N SER A 57 -16.31 -5.33 2.43
CA SER A 57 -17.10 -6.04 1.41
C SER A 57 -18.14 -5.12 0.80
N SER A 58 -18.12 -5.01 -0.53
CA SER A 58 -18.99 -4.09 -1.30
C SER A 58 -18.92 -2.64 -0.79
N GLY A 59 -17.74 -2.19 -0.38
CA GLY A 59 -17.51 -0.83 0.14
C GLY A 59 -18.04 -0.57 1.55
N LYS A 60 -18.53 -1.60 2.26
CA LYS A 60 -18.96 -1.50 3.66
C LYS A 60 -17.99 -2.25 4.58
N PHE A 61 -17.82 -1.76 5.80
CA PHE A 61 -16.94 -2.33 6.82
C PHE A 61 -17.73 -3.23 7.77
N PHE A 62 -17.28 -4.46 8.00
CA PHE A 62 -17.97 -5.44 8.84
C PHE A 62 -17.15 -5.85 10.05
N CYS A 63 -17.83 -6.02 11.19
CA CYS A 63 -17.23 -6.42 12.47
C CYS A 63 -16.77 -7.90 12.47
N SER A 64 -17.47 -8.78 11.74
CA SER A 64 -17.15 -10.21 11.68
C SER A 64 -17.63 -10.87 10.37
N LYS A 65 -17.16 -12.10 10.11
CA LYS A 65 -17.64 -12.92 8.98
C LYS A 65 -19.14 -13.21 9.10
N ASP A 66 -19.67 -13.32 10.32
CA ASP A 66 -21.09 -13.51 10.54
C ASP A 66 -21.89 -12.29 10.09
N CYS A 67 -21.42 -11.07 10.37
CA CYS A 67 -22.07 -9.84 9.89
C CYS A 67 -21.92 -9.65 8.38
N LEU A 68 -20.84 -10.17 7.80
CA LEU A 68 -20.66 -10.25 6.36
C LEU A 68 -21.67 -11.19 5.70
N ASN A 69 -21.98 -12.33 6.31
CA ASN A 69 -22.87 -13.34 5.72
C ASN A 69 -24.34 -13.07 6.02
N ASN A 70 -24.65 -12.40 7.14
CA ASN A 70 -25.99 -11.97 7.52
C ASN A 70 -26.27 -10.51 7.10
N LYS A 71 -25.68 -10.04 5.99
CA LYS A 71 -26.02 -8.74 5.41
C LYS A 71 -27.53 -8.70 5.20
N LYS A 72 -28.25 -7.91 6.00
CA LYS A 72 -29.63 -7.52 5.68
C LYS A 72 -29.55 -6.72 4.39
N ALA A 73 -30.12 -7.28 3.32
CA ALA A 73 -30.23 -6.64 2.01
C ALA A 73 -31.01 -5.33 2.11
#